data_AF-A0A2N0ND13-F1
#
_entry.id   AF-A0A2N0ND13-F1
#
_cell.length_a   1.000
_cell.length_b   1.000
_cell.length_c   1.000
_cell.angle_alpha   90.00
_cell.angle_beta   90.00
_cell.angle_gamma   90.00
#
_symmetry.space_group_name_H-M   'P 1'
#
loop_
_entity.id
_entity.type
_entity.pdbx_description
1 polymer ?
#
loop_
_entity_poly.entity_id
_entity_poly.type
_entity_poly.pdbx_seq_one_letter_code
_entity_poly.pdbx_strand_id
1 'polypeptide(L)'
;YLKYVDLNIVWSLIKDNNSDTASDVWVTLANKGINGAFKEKPVFTGLCEIMTQVASKKEKNKGKQNLKYSEEFKNFLIVLGTFSPRALNLFRQNLEGLTIQNIRRLRSNSEDILTDPTLCFENVARFKRFLDSIGYDGPIAAMSDNTKLKPRLRYSSQMGCIIGSTFSVNETSIETYNDIPLVINKIKENNSIAKYVRVYILQAG
;
A
#
# COMPACT_ATOMS: atom_id res chain seq x y z
N TYR A 1 -12.51 -18.98 34.05
CA TYR A 1 -13.18 -18.00 33.16
C TYR A 1 -13.73 -16.89 34.03
N LEU A 2 -13.03 -15.76 34.13
CA LEU A 2 -13.55 -14.57 34.81
C LEU A 2 -14.65 -13.98 33.94
N LYS A 3 -15.86 -13.81 34.51
CA LYS A 3 -17.00 -13.20 33.83
C LYS A 3 -16.87 -11.68 33.92
N TYR A 4 -17.52 -10.97 33.00
CA TYR A 4 -17.58 -9.49 32.90
C TYR A 4 -17.80 -8.75 34.23
N VAL A 5 -18.56 -9.35 35.14
CA VAL A 5 -18.86 -8.81 36.46
C VAL A 5 -17.60 -8.74 37.33
N ASP A 6 -16.68 -9.68 37.18
CA ASP A 6 -15.45 -9.77 37.97
C ASP A 6 -14.48 -8.63 37.65
N LEU A 7 -14.43 -8.17 36.39
CA LEU A 7 -13.61 -7.02 35.97
C LEU A 7 -14.15 -5.69 36.53
N ASN A 8 -15.46 -5.52 36.56
CA ASN A 8 -16.09 -4.32 37.13
C ASN A 8 -15.93 -4.25 38.66
N ILE A 9 -15.96 -5.40 39.35
CA ILE A 9 -15.76 -5.49 40.80
C ILE A 9 -14.29 -5.23 41.18
N VAL A 10 -13.35 -5.85 40.47
CA VAL A 10 -11.91 -5.58 40.65
C VAL A 10 -11.62 -4.09 40.40
N TRP A 11 -12.32 -3.47 39.44
CA TRP A 11 -12.17 -2.05 39.14
C TRP A 11 -12.74 -1.12 40.22
N SER A 12 -13.91 -1.40 40.80
CA SER A 12 -14.43 -0.60 41.91
C SER A 12 -13.50 -0.58 43.12
N LEU A 13 -12.76 -1.68 43.35
CA LEU A 13 -11.80 -1.79 44.45
C LEU A 13 -10.48 -1.05 44.19
N ILE A 14 -10.12 -0.83 42.92
CA ILE A 14 -8.88 -0.13 42.52
C ILE A 14 -9.12 1.38 42.38
N LYS A 15 -10.30 1.80 41.92
CA LYS A 15 -10.66 3.21 41.66
C LYS A 15 -10.59 4.08 42.92
N ASP A 16 -10.87 3.51 44.09
CA ASP A 16 -10.83 4.24 45.37
C ASP A 16 -9.40 4.54 45.85
N ASN A 17 -8.35 3.98 45.22
CA ASN A 17 -6.99 4.06 45.74
C ASN A 17 -5.97 4.86 44.91
N ASN A 18 -6.23 5.24 43.65
CA ASN A 18 -5.32 6.11 42.88
C ASN A 18 -6.00 6.68 41.63
N SER A 19 -6.37 7.96 41.66
CA SER A 19 -6.95 8.67 40.51
C SER A 19 -5.87 9.33 39.65
N ASP A 20 -5.19 8.52 38.84
CA ASP A 20 -4.34 9.05 37.77
C ASP A 20 -5.17 9.09 36.47
N THR A 21 -5.32 10.27 35.85
CA THR A 21 -6.25 10.50 34.73
C THR A 21 -5.96 9.61 33.50
N ALA A 22 -4.71 9.14 33.34
CA ALA A 22 -4.32 8.20 32.29
C ALA A 22 -4.92 6.79 32.48
N SER A 23 -5.11 6.35 33.73
CA SER A 23 -5.74 5.05 34.05
C SER A 23 -7.21 5.04 33.63
N ASP A 24 -7.90 6.17 33.80
CA ASP A 24 -9.32 6.32 33.47
C ASP A 24 -9.58 6.26 31.94
N VAL A 25 -8.65 6.77 31.13
CA VAL A 25 -8.76 6.73 29.66
C VAL A 25 -8.72 5.30 29.13
N TRP A 26 -7.78 4.47 29.59
CA TRP A 26 -7.66 3.09 29.11
C TRP A 26 -8.84 2.22 29.52
N VAL A 27 -9.37 2.42 30.74
CA VAL A 27 -10.56 1.70 31.20
C VAL A 27 -11.79 2.13 30.43
N THR A 28 -11.97 3.43 30.20
CA THR A 28 -13.06 3.93 29.36
C THR A 28 -12.96 3.36 27.95
N LEU A 29 -11.77 3.37 27.35
CA LEU A 29 -11.52 2.83 26.02
C LEU A 29 -11.83 1.33 25.95
N ALA A 30 -11.38 0.56 26.94
CA ALA A 30 -11.67 -0.88 27.04
C ALA A 30 -13.18 -1.12 27.14
N ASN A 31 -13.88 -0.45 28.05
CA ASN A 31 -15.33 -0.55 28.20
C ASN A 31 -16.07 -0.20 26.91
N LYS A 32 -15.65 0.85 26.19
CA LYS A 32 -16.25 1.22 24.90
C LYS A 32 -16.00 0.16 23.83
N GLY A 33 -14.76 -0.35 23.72
CA GLY A 33 -14.40 -1.38 22.75
C GLY A 33 -15.14 -2.69 22.99
N ILE A 34 -15.20 -3.12 24.25
CA ILE A 34 -15.90 -4.30 24.74
C ILE A 34 -17.41 -4.22 24.43
N ASN A 35 -18.02 -3.05 24.61
CA ASN A 35 -19.41 -2.78 24.22
C ASN A 35 -19.61 -2.56 22.71
N GLY A 36 -18.58 -2.77 21.90
CA GLY A 36 -18.67 -2.74 20.45
C GLY A 36 -18.67 -1.35 19.81
N ALA A 37 -18.28 -0.29 20.54
CA ALA A 37 -18.27 1.08 20.03
C ALA A 37 -17.38 1.28 18.78
N PHE A 38 -16.42 0.38 18.54
CA PHE A 38 -15.47 0.46 17.42
C PHE A 38 -15.68 -0.63 16.35
N LYS A 39 -16.82 -1.36 16.37
CA LYS A 39 -17.09 -2.41 15.37
C LYS A 39 -17.02 -1.90 13.94
N GLU A 40 -17.48 -0.68 13.70
CA GLU A 40 -17.47 -0.02 12.38
C GLU A 40 -16.16 0.77 12.11
N LYS A 41 -15.13 0.58 12.94
CA LYS A 41 -13.83 1.25 12.81
C LYS A 41 -12.69 0.22 12.68
N PRO A 42 -12.69 -0.64 11.66
CA PRO A 42 -11.75 -1.76 11.56
C PRO A 42 -10.28 -1.33 11.46
N VAL A 43 -10.00 -0.16 10.88
CA VAL A 43 -8.64 0.43 10.85
C VAL A 43 -8.14 0.75 12.27
N PHE A 44 -9.02 1.27 13.13
CA PHE A 44 -8.67 1.56 14.52
C PHE A 44 -8.47 0.27 15.32
N THR A 45 -9.33 -0.74 15.12
CA THR A 45 -9.15 -2.06 15.73
C THR A 45 -7.81 -2.68 15.32
N GLY A 46 -7.45 -2.65 14.04
CA GLY A 46 -6.17 -3.15 13.55
C GLY A 46 -4.96 -2.37 14.08
N LEU A 47 -5.10 -1.07 14.33
CA LEU A 47 -4.08 -0.28 15.02
C LEU A 47 -3.89 -0.78 16.47
N CYS A 48 -4.99 -0.94 17.21
CA CYS A 48 -4.94 -1.47 18.58
C CYS A 48 -4.27 -2.85 18.62
N GLU A 49 -4.62 -3.75 17.70
CA GLU A 49 -4.01 -5.09 17.61
C GLU A 49 -2.48 -5.04 17.43
N ILE A 50 -1.98 -4.15 16.58
CA ILE A 50 -0.54 -3.98 16.37
C ILE A 50 0.15 -3.42 17.60
N MET A 51 -0.44 -2.40 18.23
CA MET A 51 0.11 -1.80 19.44
C MET A 51 0.17 -2.83 20.58
N THR A 52 -0.88 -3.64 20.76
CA THR A 52 -0.90 -4.75 21.72
C THR A 52 0.17 -5.80 21.40
N GLN A 53 0.31 -6.22 20.12
CA GLN A 53 1.35 -7.17 19.72
C GLN A 53 2.77 -6.67 20.04
N VAL A 54 3.04 -5.38 19.79
CA VAL A 54 4.35 -4.77 20.07
C VAL A 54 4.61 -4.72 21.58
N ALA A 55 3.62 -4.33 22.38
CA ALA A 55 3.72 -4.33 23.84
C ALA A 55 4.01 -5.74 24.38
N SER A 56 3.22 -6.75 23.98
CA SER A 56 3.42 -8.13 24.42
C SER A 56 4.76 -8.74 23.97
N LYS A 57 5.32 -8.31 22.83
CA LYS A 57 6.67 -8.72 22.42
C LYS A 57 7.74 -8.07 23.29
N LYS A 58 7.57 -6.79 23.63
CA LYS A 58 8.48 -6.06 24.54
C LYS A 58 8.51 -6.71 25.93
N GLU A 59 7.36 -7.07 26.49
CA GLU A 59 7.27 -7.81 27.76
C GLU A 59 8.03 -9.14 27.74
N LYS A 60 8.06 -9.80 26.59
CA LYS A 60 8.78 -11.07 26.37
C LYS A 60 10.24 -10.87 25.96
N ASN A 61 10.77 -9.64 26.01
CA ASN A 61 12.10 -9.28 25.52
C ASN A 61 12.38 -9.73 24.08
N LYS A 62 11.34 -9.75 23.23
CA LYS A 62 11.45 -10.11 21.81
C LYS A 62 11.50 -8.87 20.93
N GLY A 63 12.25 -8.95 19.83
CA GLY A 63 12.29 -7.92 18.80
C GLY A 63 10.96 -7.78 18.04
N LYS A 64 10.80 -6.67 17.32
CA LYS A 64 9.58 -6.31 16.56
C LYS A 64 9.41 -7.04 15.22
N GLN A 65 10.10 -8.16 15.02
CA GLN A 65 10.03 -8.93 13.78
C GLN A 65 8.71 -9.71 13.71
N ASN A 66 8.21 -10.00 12.50
CA ASN A 66 7.00 -10.81 12.27
C ASN A 66 5.75 -10.28 13.00
N LEU A 67 5.46 -8.98 12.88
CA LEU A 67 4.18 -8.39 13.29
C LEU A 67 3.09 -8.76 12.28
N LYS A 68 1.89 -9.09 12.77
CA LYS A 68 0.75 -9.43 11.93
C LYS A 68 -0.21 -8.25 11.87
N TYR A 69 -0.45 -7.74 10.67
CA TYR A 69 -1.34 -6.61 10.43
C TYR A 69 -2.65 -7.13 9.83
N SER A 70 -3.79 -6.61 10.30
CA SER A 70 -5.09 -6.84 9.66
C SER A 70 -5.11 -6.25 8.25
N GLU A 71 -5.98 -6.78 7.39
CA GLU A 71 -6.07 -6.31 6.00
C GLU A 71 -6.54 -4.85 5.90
N GLU A 72 -7.50 -4.45 6.73
CA GLU A 72 -8.04 -3.09 6.73
C GLU A 72 -6.97 -2.08 7.16
N PHE A 73 -6.15 -2.42 8.15
CA PHE A 73 -5.06 -1.56 8.59
C PHE A 73 -3.91 -1.54 7.59
N LYS A 74 -3.57 -2.67 6.95
CA LYS A 74 -2.63 -2.70 5.81
C LYS A 74 -3.09 -1.77 4.70
N ASN A 75 -4.34 -1.88 4.27
CA ASN A 75 -4.91 -1.07 3.20
C ASN A 75 -4.85 0.42 3.53
N PHE A 76 -5.20 0.81 4.77
CA PHE A 76 -5.03 2.17 5.24
C PHE A 76 -3.57 2.67 5.12
N LEU A 77 -2.59 1.87 5.56
CA LEU A 77 -1.17 2.24 5.48
C LEU A 77 -0.68 2.33 4.03
N ILE A 78 -1.17 1.46 3.14
CA ILE A 78 -0.89 1.48 1.71
C ILE A 78 -1.41 2.79 1.09
N VAL A 79 -2.64 3.19 1.43
CA VAL A 79 -3.25 4.45 0.98
C VAL A 79 -2.45 5.65 1.53
N LEU A 80 -2.14 5.67 2.82
CA LEU A 80 -1.34 6.72 3.46
C LEU A 80 0.04 6.88 2.80
N GLY A 81 0.72 5.76 2.53
CA GLY A 81 2.02 5.75 1.85
C GLY A 81 1.97 6.21 0.40
N THR A 82 0.83 6.02 -0.28
CA THR A 82 0.60 6.51 -1.65
C THR A 82 0.45 8.02 -1.66
N PHE A 83 -0.31 8.57 -0.72
CA PHE A 83 -0.48 10.02 -0.58
C PHE A 83 0.80 10.72 -0.13
N SER A 84 1.48 10.16 0.89
CA SER A 84 2.68 10.78 1.43
C SER A 84 3.60 9.75 2.10
N PRO A 85 4.73 9.39 1.46
CA PRO A 85 5.76 8.56 2.08
C PRO A 85 6.27 9.15 3.41
N ARG A 86 6.29 10.48 3.53
CA ARG A 86 6.68 11.19 4.76
C ARG A 86 5.63 11.00 5.86
N ALA A 87 4.34 11.13 5.53
CA ALA A 87 3.27 10.90 6.50
C ALA A 87 3.25 9.46 6.99
N LEU A 88 3.45 8.49 6.11
CA LEU A 88 3.61 7.09 6.50
C LEU A 88 4.81 6.89 7.44
N ASN A 89 5.95 7.52 7.16
CA ASN A 89 7.13 7.41 8.01
C ASN A 89 6.87 8.04 9.40
N LEU A 90 6.22 9.19 9.46
CA LEU A 90 5.82 9.83 10.71
C LEU A 90 4.82 8.96 11.49
N PHE A 91 3.83 8.40 10.80
CA PHE A 91 2.88 7.47 11.39
C PHE A 91 3.60 6.26 11.99
N ARG A 92 4.52 5.64 11.24
CA ARG A 92 5.29 4.50 11.70
C ARG A 92 6.10 4.79 12.96
N GLN A 93 6.71 5.97 13.06
CA GLN A 93 7.50 6.37 14.22
C GLN A 93 6.67 6.43 15.51
N ASN A 94 5.36 6.69 15.40
CA ASN A 94 4.47 6.84 16.54
C ASN A 94 3.58 5.61 16.81
N LEU A 95 3.21 4.87 15.77
CA LEU A 95 2.10 3.89 15.80
C LEU A 95 2.47 2.54 15.15
N GLU A 96 3.76 2.22 15.02
CA GLU A 96 4.27 0.90 14.61
C GLU A 96 3.70 0.39 13.27
N GLY A 97 3.60 1.28 12.28
CA GLY A 97 3.12 0.97 10.94
C GLY A 97 4.11 0.22 10.02
N LEU A 98 3.70 0.01 8.76
CA LEU A 98 4.54 -0.64 7.75
C LEU A 98 5.64 0.30 7.23
N THR A 99 6.77 -0.29 6.85
CA THR A 99 7.80 0.43 6.10
C THR A 99 7.40 0.57 4.62
N ILE A 100 7.96 1.57 3.94
CA ILE A 100 7.80 1.74 2.49
C ILE A 100 8.27 0.48 1.74
N GLN A 101 9.35 -0.16 2.20
CA GLN A 101 9.85 -1.41 1.61
C GLN A 101 8.84 -2.55 1.76
N ASN A 102 8.22 -2.70 2.94
CA ASN A 102 7.19 -3.71 3.14
C ASN A 102 5.96 -3.45 2.26
N ILE A 103 5.51 -2.19 2.14
CA ILE A 103 4.41 -1.82 1.24
C ILE A 103 4.75 -2.16 -0.20
N ARG A 104 5.97 -1.83 -0.66
CA ARG A 104 6.41 -2.19 -2.03
C ARG A 104 6.41 -3.69 -2.25
N ARG A 105 6.86 -4.48 -1.26
CA ARG A 105 6.85 -5.94 -1.32
C ARG A 105 5.42 -6.52 -1.31
N LEU A 106 4.52 -5.94 -0.52
CA LEU A 106 3.11 -6.34 -0.55
C LEU A 106 2.49 -6.08 -1.92
N ARG A 107 2.80 -4.93 -2.53
CA ARG A 107 2.37 -4.60 -3.90
C ARG A 107 2.98 -5.54 -4.94
N SER A 108 4.27 -5.87 -4.84
CA SER A 108 4.90 -6.80 -5.80
C SER A 108 4.33 -8.20 -5.76
N ASN A 109 3.79 -8.61 -4.61
CA ASN A 109 3.19 -9.93 -4.42
C ASN A 109 1.67 -9.93 -4.67
N SER A 110 1.07 -8.78 -4.95
CA SER A 110 -0.35 -8.67 -5.27
C SER A 110 -0.58 -9.15 -6.69
N GLU A 111 -1.62 -9.96 -6.90
CA GLU A 111 -2.08 -10.35 -8.24
C GLU A 111 -2.50 -9.14 -9.09
N ASP A 112 -2.89 -8.05 -8.43
CA ASP A 112 -3.33 -6.80 -9.07
C ASP A 112 -2.16 -5.89 -9.48
N ILE A 113 -0.90 -6.29 -9.28
CA ILE A 113 0.23 -5.46 -9.72
C ILE A 113 0.21 -5.27 -11.24
N LEU A 114 0.25 -4.01 -11.67
CA LEU A 114 0.41 -3.67 -13.08
C LEU A 114 1.85 -4.04 -13.52
N THR A 115 2.00 -5.23 -14.09
CA THR A 115 3.29 -5.76 -14.59
C THR A 115 3.67 -5.15 -15.93
N ASP A 116 2.66 -4.92 -16.77
CA ASP A 116 2.80 -4.33 -18.09
C ASP A 116 2.06 -2.98 -18.14
N PRO A 117 2.77 -1.84 -18.22
CA PRO A 117 2.14 -0.53 -18.33
C PRO A 117 1.62 -0.22 -19.74
N THR A 118 1.76 -1.14 -20.70
CA THR A 118 1.19 -0.95 -22.04
C THR A 118 -0.33 -1.05 -22.01
N LEU A 119 -0.96 -0.54 -23.06
CA LEU A 119 -2.37 -0.78 -23.30
C LEU A 119 -2.54 -2.23 -23.75
N CYS A 120 -2.66 -3.14 -22.79
CA CYS A 120 -2.84 -4.56 -23.02
C CYS A 120 -4.24 -5.02 -22.60
N PHE A 121 -4.70 -6.12 -23.23
CA PHE A 121 -6.00 -6.73 -22.93
C PHE A 121 -6.12 -7.09 -21.44
N GLU A 122 -5.02 -7.51 -20.81
CA GLU A 122 -5.04 -7.91 -19.41
C GLU A 122 -5.37 -6.75 -18.46
N ASN A 123 -4.85 -5.55 -18.72
CA ASN A 123 -5.20 -4.35 -17.95
C ASN A 123 -6.70 -4.00 -18.08
N VAL A 124 -7.28 -4.16 -19.27
CA VAL A 124 -8.72 -3.96 -19.51
C VAL A 124 -9.56 -5.04 -18.82
N ALA A 125 -9.14 -6.30 -18.90
CA ALA A 125 -9.81 -7.41 -18.24
C ALA A 125 -9.83 -7.26 -16.70
N ARG A 126 -8.73 -6.76 -16.11
CA ARG A 126 -8.66 -6.44 -14.68
C ARG A 126 -9.63 -5.32 -14.30
N PHE A 127 -9.68 -4.25 -15.10
CA PHE A 127 -10.67 -3.19 -14.90
C PHE A 127 -12.10 -3.75 -14.95
N LYS A 128 -12.41 -4.62 -15.92
CA LYS A 128 -13.72 -5.30 -16.00
C LYS A 128 -14.03 -6.15 -14.76
N ARG A 129 -13.08 -6.98 -14.30
CA ARG A 129 -13.25 -7.77 -13.06
C ARG A 129 -13.54 -6.89 -11.84
N PHE A 130 -12.90 -5.72 -11.76
CA PHE A 130 -13.20 -4.75 -10.72
C PHE A 130 -14.62 -4.20 -10.82
N LEU A 131 -15.10 -3.87 -12.02
CA LEU A 131 -16.49 -3.44 -12.21
C LEU A 131 -17.49 -4.54 -11.84
N ASP A 132 -17.20 -5.80 -12.21
CA ASP A 132 -18.03 -6.95 -11.86
C ASP A 132 -18.12 -7.16 -10.35
N SER A 133 -17.02 -6.97 -9.61
CA SER A 133 -17.00 -7.18 -8.15
C SER A 133 -17.83 -6.15 -7.38
N ILE A 134 -18.05 -4.97 -7.96
CA ILE A 134 -18.93 -3.93 -7.40
C ILE A 134 -20.34 -3.94 -8.03
N GLY A 135 -20.63 -4.88 -8.93
CA GLY A 135 -21.92 -4.99 -9.62
C GLY A 135 -22.21 -3.82 -10.57
N TYR A 136 -21.18 -3.21 -11.15
CA TYR A 136 -21.33 -2.06 -12.03
C TYR A 136 -21.61 -2.47 -13.48
N ASP A 137 -22.75 -2.04 -14.01
CA ASP A 137 -23.19 -2.26 -15.40
C ASP A 137 -23.46 -0.94 -16.15
N GLY A 138 -22.95 0.17 -15.63
CA GLY A 138 -23.12 1.50 -16.21
C GLY A 138 -22.16 1.80 -17.37
N PRO A 139 -22.29 2.99 -17.98
CA PRO A 139 -21.40 3.42 -19.06
C PRO A 139 -19.96 3.64 -18.57
N ILE A 140 -19.00 3.23 -19.38
CA ILE A 140 -17.57 3.44 -19.12
C ILE A 140 -17.08 4.59 -20.00
N ALA A 141 -16.48 5.60 -19.38
CA ALA A 141 -15.77 6.66 -20.09
C ALA A 141 -14.31 6.24 -20.33
N ALA A 142 -13.84 6.42 -21.56
CA ALA A 142 -12.44 6.25 -21.93
C ALA A 142 -11.87 7.60 -22.38
N MET A 143 -10.74 8.00 -21.79
CA MET A 143 -10.09 9.28 -22.07
C MET A 143 -8.63 9.05 -22.41
N SER A 144 -8.06 9.91 -23.27
CA SER A 144 -6.64 9.88 -23.57
C SER A 144 -6.05 11.28 -23.62
N ASP A 145 -4.82 11.42 -23.15
CA ASP A 145 -4.05 12.66 -23.29
C ASP A 145 -2.57 12.37 -23.55
N ASN A 146 -1.89 13.31 -24.21
CA ASN A 146 -0.46 13.25 -24.49
C ASN A 146 0.32 14.13 -23.50
N THR A 147 1.13 13.51 -22.65
CA THR A 147 2.01 14.22 -21.73
C THR A 147 3.40 14.39 -22.35
N LYS A 148 3.90 15.63 -22.39
CA LYS A 148 5.29 15.93 -22.77
C LYS A 148 6.25 15.33 -21.74
N LEU A 149 7.25 14.60 -22.22
CA LEU A 149 8.32 14.03 -21.40
C LEU A 149 9.60 14.84 -21.54
N LYS A 150 10.44 14.80 -20.51
CA LYS A 150 11.85 15.17 -20.64
C LYS A 150 12.57 14.05 -21.40
N PRO A 151 13.11 14.27 -22.61
CA PRO A 151 13.74 13.23 -23.40
C PRO A 151 14.91 12.61 -22.64
N ARG A 152 14.85 11.30 -22.36
CA ARG A 152 15.91 10.56 -21.66
C ARG A 152 15.76 9.06 -21.86
N LEU A 153 16.89 8.40 -22.11
CA LEU A 153 16.98 6.94 -22.10
C LEU A 153 17.44 6.43 -20.74
N ARG A 154 16.88 5.30 -20.28
CA ARG A 154 17.34 4.59 -19.08
C ARG A 154 17.21 3.09 -19.29
N TYR A 155 18.12 2.33 -18.71
CA TYR A 155 17.94 0.89 -18.57
C TYR A 155 16.96 0.60 -17.41
N SER A 156 16.01 -0.29 -17.65
CA SER A 156 15.09 -0.81 -16.64
C SER A 156 15.41 -2.27 -16.36
N SER A 157 15.98 -2.56 -15.19
CA SER A 157 16.26 -3.95 -14.79
C SER A 157 14.99 -4.77 -14.57
N GLN A 158 13.86 -4.11 -14.27
CA GLN A 158 12.56 -4.78 -14.12
C GLN A 158 12.01 -5.25 -15.46
N MET A 159 12.23 -4.49 -16.53
CA MET A 159 11.73 -4.82 -17.88
C MET A 159 12.80 -5.47 -18.77
N GLY A 160 14.05 -5.53 -18.31
CA GLY A 160 15.19 -6.03 -19.09
C GLY A 160 15.43 -5.25 -20.38
N CYS A 161 15.09 -3.95 -20.44
CA CYS A 161 15.13 -3.17 -21.68
C CYS A 161 15.52 -1.70 -21.47
N ILE A 162 15.86 -1.00 -22.55
CA ILE A 162 16.00 0.46 -22.56
C ILE A 162 14.62 1.11 -22.70
N ILE A 163 14.26 1.92 -21.70
CA ILE A 163 13.03 2.72 -21.66
C ILE A 163 13.29 4.18 -22.08
N GLY A 164 12.23 4.87 -22.53
CA GLY A 164 12.29 6.25 -23.01
C GLY A 164 12.56 6.39 -24.52
N SER A 165 12.42 5.29 -25.26
CA SER A 165 12.44 5.24 -26.74
C SER A 165 11.03 5.11 -27.30
N THR A 166 10.84 5.44 -28.58
CA THR A 166 9.62 5.10 -29.35
C THR A 166 9.66 3.68 -29.91
N PHE A 167 10.78 2.97 -29.79
CA PHE A 167 10.90 1.56 -30.17
C PHE A 167 10.09 0.66 -29.23
N SER A 168 9.70 -0.50 -29.75
CA SER A 168 9.02 -1.53 -28.97
C SER A 168 9.95 -2.13 -27.91
N VAL A 169 9.36 -2.77 -26.89
CA VAL A 169 10.11 -3.42 -25.79
C VAL A 169 11.09 -4.48 -26.32
N ASN A 170 10.70 -5.21 -27.37
CA ASN A 170 11.53 -6.23 -27.99
C ASN A 170 12.73 -5.63 -28.75
N GLU A 171 12.58 -4.43 -29.33
CA GLU A 171 13.68 -3.76 -30.03
C GLU A 171 14.70 -3.12 -29.08
N THR A 172 14.31 -2.94 -27.81
CA THR A 172 15.15 -2.34 -26.77
C THR A 172 15.54 -3.33 -25.68
N SER A 173 15.19 -4.61 -25.81
CA SER A 173 15.56 -5.65 -24.86
C SER A 173 17.08 -5.83 -24.79
N ILE A 174 17.56 -6.10 -23.59
CA ILE A 174 18.97 -6.24 -23.27
C ILE A 174 19.17 -7.67 -22.77
N GLU A 175 19.90 -8.47 -23.55
CA GLU A 175 20.28 -9.83 -23.15
C GLU A 175 21.54 -9.80 -22.28
N THR A 176 22.53 -9.00 -22.69
CA THR A 176 23.78 -8.81 -21.98
C THR A 176 24.05 -7.34 -21.69
N TYR A 177 24.81 -7.06 -20.62
CA TYR A 177 25.14 -5.67 -20.26
C TYR A 177 25.87 -4.91 -21.39
N ASN A 178 26.59 -5.63 -22.25
CA ASN A 178 27.31 -5.06 -23.39
C ASN A 178 26.37 -4.55 -24.50
N ASP A 179 25.11 -4.98 -24.52
CA ASP A 179 24.12 -4.54 -25.51
C ASP A 179 23.55 -3.15 -25.20
N ILE A 180 23.67 -2.69 -23.95
CA ILE A 180 23.17 -1.38 -23.52
C ILE A 180 23.70 -0.24 -24.41
N PRO A 181 25.02 -0.07 -24.60
CA PRO A 181 25.53 0.99 -25.48
C PRO A 181 25.09 0.81 -26.93
N LEU A 182 24.99 -0.41 -27.44
CA LEU A 182 24.57 -0.70 -28.81
C LEU A 182 23.12 -0.26 -29.06
N VAL A 183 22.21 -0.66 -28.17
CA VAL A 183 20.79 -0.28 -28.24
C VAL A 183 20.62 1.23 -28.07
N ILE A 184 21.34 1.86 -27.13
CA ILE A 184 21.30 3.31 -26.94
C ILE A 184 21.76 4.05 -28.20
N ASN A 185 22.84 3.62 -28.84
CA ASN A 185 23.34 4.25 -30.06
C ASN A 185 22.36 4.08 -31.22
N LYS A 186 21.81 2.87 -31.41
CA LYS A 186 20.76 2.61 -32.39
C LYS A 186 19.55 3.54 -32.21
N ILE A 187 19.11 3.77 -30.98
CA ILE A 187 17.99 4.70 -30.69
C ILE A 187 18.35 6.14 -31.05
N LYS A 188 19.58 6.57 -30.74
CA LYS A 188 20.06 7.94 -31.04
C LYS A 188 20.20 8.17 -32.53
N GLU A 189 20.80 7.23 -33.26
CA GLU A 189 21.00 7.29 -34.72
C GLU A 189 19.66 7.41 -35.47
N ASN A 190 18.61 6.75 -34.97
CA ASN A 190 17.27 6.81 -35.53
C ASN A 190 16.43 8.00 -35.02
N ASN A 191 16.97 8.87 -34.17
CA ASN A 191 16.23 9.97 -33.52
C ASN A 191 14.97 9.52 -32.75
N SER A 192 14.98 8.30 -32.21
CA SER A 192 13.81 7.62 -31.62
C SER A 192 13.64 7.87 -30.11
N ILE A 193 14.20 8.95 -29.56
CA ILE A 193 14.01 9.28 -28.15
C ILE A 193 12.59 9.81 -27.94
N ALA A 194 11.84 9.19 -27.03
CA ALA A 194 10.46 9.58 -26.75
C ALA A 194 10.37 11.00 -26.17
N LYS A 195 9.51 11.82 -26.78
CA LYS A 195 9.20 13.19 -26.34
C LYS A 195 7.81 13.32 -25.71
N TYR A 196 6.95 12.35 -25.96
CA TYR A 196 5.57 12.31 -25.50
C TYR A 196 5.24 10.90 -25.03
N VAL A 197 4.36 10.80 -24.03
CA VAL A 197 3.66 9.56 -23.67
C VAL A 197 2.17 9.79 -23.79
N ARG A 198 1.46 8.83 -24.38
CA ARG A 198 0.00 8.83 -24.39
C ARG A 198 -0.50 8.00 -23.22
N VAL A 199 -1.34 8.60 -22.40
CA VAL A 199 -1.99 7.93 -21.27
C VAL A 199 -3.43 7.66 -21.64
N TYR A 200 -3.94 6.48 -21.29
CA TYR A 200 -5.34 6.11 -21.39
C TYR A 200 -5.91 5.91 -20.00
N ILE A 201 -7.09 6.48 -19.73
CA ILE A 201 -7.80 6.36 -18.46
C ILE A 201 -9.19 5.79 -18.76
N LEU A 202 -9.56 4.77 -17.99
CA LEU A 202 -10.91 4.21 -17.98
C LEU A 202 -11.58 4.59 -16.65
N GLN A 203 -12.81 5.10 -16.72
CA GLN A 203 -13.58 5.51 -15.57
C GLN A 203 -15.02 4.99 -15.67
N ALA A 204 -15.49 4.37 -14.59
CA ALA A 204 -16.91 4.11 -14.38
C ALA A 204 -17.60 5.40 -13.93
N GLY A 205 -18.70 5.76 -14.60
CA GLY A 205 -19.53 6.93 -14.30
C GLY A 205 -20.57 6.70 -13.22
#